data_AF-A0A2X3KXL2-F1
#
_entry.id   AF-A0A2X3KXL2-F1
#
_cell.length_a   1.000
_cell.length_b   1.000
_cell.length_c   1.000
_cell.angle_alpha   90.00
_cell.angle_beta   90.00
_cell.angle_gamma   90.00
#
_symmetry.space_group_name_H-M   'P 1'
#
loop_
_entity.id
_entity.type
_entity.pdbx_description
1 polymer ?
#
loop_
_entity_poly.entity_id
_entity_poly.type
_entity_poly.pdbx_seq_one_letter_code
_entity_poly.pdbx_strand_id
1 'polypeptide(L)'
;MSFTVNSFQQPIGLSLPDWQRRPLPERVTLNGQFCRLEPLSVERHGAQLWQAWGQAEDARGWTYLSVGPFDTEADFIQYIAGAAQSAQILSILPSWITPAAKR
;
A
#
# COMPACT_ATOMS: atom_id res chain seq x y z
N MET A 1 34.64 -3.28 -18.53
CA MET A 1 33.21 -3.02 -18.33
C MET A 1 32.75 -2.02 -19.37
N SER A 2 31.74 -2.34 -20.18
CA SER A 2 31.22 -1.46 -21.24
C SER A 2 30.09 -0.57 -20.71
N PHE A 3 30.19 0.74 -20.92
CA PHE A 3 29.17 1.73 -20.61
C PHE A 3 29.01 2.70 -21.79
N THR A 4 27.86 3.33 -21.92
CA THR A 4 27.65 4.47 -22.84
C THR A 4 27.73 5.78 -22.05
N VAL A 5 27.83 6.93 -22.70
CA VAL A 5 27.88 8.23 -22.00
C VAL A 5 26.68 9.10 -22.37
N ASN A 6 26.15 9.83 -21.39
CA ASN A 6 25.09 10.82 -21.64
C ASN A 6 25.70 12.14 -22.21
N SER A 7 24.85 13.12 -22.49
CA SER A 7 25.26 14.45 -22.98
C SER A 7 26.20 15.23 -22.04
N PHE A 8 26.28 14.81 -20.77
CA PHE A 8 27.15 15.38 -19.75
C PHE A 8 28.43 14.55 -19.52
N GLN A 9 28.73 13.60 -20.40
CA GLN A 9 29.91 12.72 -20.31
C GLN A 9 29.91 11.78 -19.09
N GLN A 10 28.73 11.50 -18.51
CA GLN A 10 28.61 10.57 -17.40
C GLN A 10 28.33 9.15 -17.92
N PRO A 11 28.97 8.12 -17.33
CA PRO A 11 28.71 6.74 -17.71
C PRO A 11 27.27 6.34 -17.36
N ILE A 12 26.57 5.79 -18.34
CA ILE A 12 25.23 5.23 -18.20
C ILE A 12 25.22 3.78 -18.70
N GLY A 13 24.23 3.02 -18.24
CA GLY A 13 24.04 1.62 -18.61
C GLY A 13 23.77 1.44 -20.12
N LEU A 14 23.88 0.19 -20.58
CA LEU A 14 23.58 -0.17 -21.96
C LEU A 14 22.10 0.06 -22.28
N SER A 15 21.83 0.42 -23.53
CA SER A 15 20.47 0.53 -24.04
C SER A 15 19.73 -0.81 -23.98
N LEU A 16 18.45 -0.80 -23.59
CA LEU A 16 17.55 -1.94 -23.63
C LEU A 16 16.55 -1.75 -24.79
N PRO A 17 16.90 -2.16 -26.04
CA PRO A 17 16.12 -1.83 -27.23
C PRO A 17 14.70 -2.40 -27.23
N ASP A 18 14.50 -3.54 -26.56
CA ASP A 18 13.21 -4.23 -26.47
C ASP A 18 12.43 -3.89 -25.19
N TRP A 19 12.88 -2.89 -24.44
CA TRP A 19 12.16 -2.45 -23.24
C TRP A 19 10.77 -1.92 -23.61
N GLN A 20 9.76 -2.39 -22.89
CA GLN A 20 8.38 -1.94 -23.04
C GLN A 20 7.80 -1.55 -21.67
N ARG A 21 6.87 -0.60 -21.69
CA ARG A 21 6.15 -0.19 -20.49
C ARG A 21 5.38 -1.38 -19.90
N ARG A 22 5.51 -1.59 -18.59
CA ARG A 22 4.69 -2.58 -17.88
C ARG A 22 3.24 -2.08 -17.74
N PRO A 23 2.25 -2.99 -17.78
CA PRO A 23 0.87 -2.64 -17.45
C PRO A 23 0.77 -1.98 -16.07
N LEU A 24 -0.23 -1.11 -15.90
CA LEU A 24 -0.54 -0.56 -14.59
C LEU A 24 -1.08 -1.67 -13.67
N PRO A 25 -0.90 -1.55 -12.34
CA PRO A 25 -1.51 -2.47 -11.39
C PRO A 25 -3.05 -2.44 -11.51
N GLU A 26 -3.66 -3.62 -11.45
CA GLU A 26 -5.11 -3.77 -11.42
C GLU A 26 -5.63 -3.80 -9.97
N ARG A 27 -6.88 -3.35 -9.77
CA ARG A 27 -7.56 -3.43 -8.46
C ARG A 27 -8.15 -4.82 -8.25
N VAL A 28 -7.29 -5.79 -8.02
CA VAL A 28 -7.68 -7.19 -7.78
C VAL A 28 -7.47 -7.60 -6.33
N THR A 29 -8.24 -8.58 -5.89
CA THR A 29 -7.98 -9.26 -4.63
C THR A 29 -6.89 -10.31 -4.84
N LEU A 30 -5.86 -10.29 -3.99
CA LEU A 30 -4.80 -11.30 -3.99
C LEU A 30 -4.96 -12.17 -2.73
N ASN A 31 -5.11 -13.49 -2.92
CA ASN A 31 -5.24 -14.44 -1.82
C ASN A 31 -3.89 -15.14 -1.60
N GLY A 32 -3.29 -14.89 -0.45
CA GLY A 32 -2.07 -15.57 -0.01
C GLY A 32 -2.36 -16.64 1.04
N GLN A 33 -1.31 -17.34 1.48
CA GLN A 33 -1.41 -18.34 2.54
C GLN A 33 -1.72 -17.73 3.92
N PHE A 34 -1.20 -16.52 4.19
CA PHE A 34 -1.26 -15.88 5.51
C PHE A 34 -2.17 -14.65 5.54
N CYS A 35 -2.40 -14.02 4.40
CA CYS A 35 -3.17 -12.79 4.29
C CYS A 35 -3.93 -12.71 2.96
N ARG A 36 -4.90 -11.79 2.94
CA ARG A 36 -5.64 -11.41 1.75
C ARG A 36 -5.43 -9.93 1.51
N LEU A 37 -5.06 -9.57 0.29
CA LEU A 37 -4.93 -8.18 -0.13
C LEU A 37 -6.18 -7.81 -0.90
N GLU A 38 -6.81 -6.71 -0.49
CA GLU A 38 -7.99 -6.19 -1.15
C GLU A 38 -7.75 -4.76 -1.65
N PRO A 39 -8.42 -4.33 -2.73
CA PRO A 39 -8.51 -2.92 -3.05
C PRO A 39 -9.07 -2.15 -1.84
N LEU A 40 -8.36 -1.11 -1.41
CA LEU A 40 -8.76 -0.32 -0.25
C LEU A 40 -10.16 0.29 -0.48
N SER A 41 -11.08 0.06 0.46
CA SER A 41 -12.42 0.63 0.52
C SER A 41 -12.64 1.18 1.92
N VAL A 42 -13.04 2.44 2.00
CA VAL A 42 -13.29 3.13 3.27
C VAL A 42 -14.43 2.46 4.01
N GLU A 43 -15.50 2.14 3.28
CA GLU A 43 -16.74 1.58 3.78
C GLU A 43 -16.50 0.19 4.39
N ARG A 44 -15.61 -0.61 3.79
CA ARG A 44 -15.29 -1.96 4.26
C ARG A 44 -14.17 -1.98 5.30
N HIS A 45 -13.11 -1.19 5.10
CA HIS A 45 -11.85 -1.36 5.83
C HIS A 45 -11.56 -0.22 6.82
N GLY A 46 -12.19 0.95 6.67
CA GLY A 46 -11.83 2.15 7.43
C GLY A 46 -11.87 1.93 8.94
N ALA A 47 -13.01 1.49 9.47
CA ALA A 47 -13.19 1.23 10.90
C ALA A 47 -12.25 0.12 11.41
N GLN A 48 -12.08 -0.97 10.66
CA GLN A 48 -11.21 -2.08 11.06
C GLN A 48 -9.73 -1.66 11.09
N LEU A 49 -9.29 -0.85 10.12
CA LEU A 49 -7.94 -0.31 10.07
C LEU A 49 -7.69 0.67 11.22
N TRP A 50 -8.65 1.56 11.51
CA TRP A 50 -8.56 2.48 12.65
C TRP A 50 -8.40 1.71 13.97
N GLN A 51 -9.27 0.71 14.21
CA GLN A 51 -9.20 -0.13 15.40
C GLN A 51 -7.87 -0.89 15.49
N ALA A 52 -7.32 -1.37 14.38
CA ALA A 52 -6.03 -2.05 14.36
C ALA A 52 -4.88 -1.14 14.77
N TRP A 53 -4.86 0.12 14.30
CA TRP A 53 -3.85 1.10 14.71
C TRP A 53 -4.02 1.53 16.18
N GLY A 54 -5.26 1.57 16.68
CA GLY A 54 -5.56 1.88 18.08
C GLY A 54 -5.09 0.82 19.09
N GLN A 55 -4.69 -0.37 18.65
CA GLN A 55 -4.12 -1.41 19.52
C GLN A 55 -2.62 -1.20 19.81
N ALA A 56 -1.96 -0.26 19.14
CA ALA A 56 -0.56 0.05 19.41
C ALA A 56 -0.41 0.68 20.81
N GLU A 57 0.69 0.35 21.50
CA GLU A 57 1.01 0.91 22.82
C GLU A 57 1.18 2.43 22.78
N ASP A 58 1.69 2.95 21.66
CA ASP A 58 1.89 4.38 21.41
C ASP A 58 1.98 4.68 19.90
N ALA A 59 2.30 5.94 19.59
CA ALA A 59 2.38 6.45 18.23
C ALA A 59 3.71 6.19 17.49
N ARG A 60 4.66 5.42 18.04
CA ARG A 60 5.97 5.18 17.39
C ARG A 60 5.87 4.46 16.04
N GLY A 61 4.76 3.75 15.79
CA GLY A 61 4.47 3.17 14.47
C GLY A 61 4.43 4.20 13.33
N TRP A 62 4.23 5.48 13.64
CA TRP A 62 4.16 6.58 12.67
C TRP A 62 5.49 7.27 12.40
N THR A 63 6.56 7.00 13.17
CA THR A 63 7.83 7.76 13.13
C THR A 63 8.47 7.87 11.73
N TYR A 64 8.26 6.87 10.86
CA TYR A 64 8.82 6.83 9.51
C TYR A 64 7.78 6.91 8.39
N LEU A 65 6.53 7.23 8.73
CA LEU A 65 5.46 7.43 7.77
C LEU A 65 5.33 8.91 7.46
N SER A 66 5.04 9.26 6.21
CA SER A 66 4.84 10.65 5.77
C SER A 66 3.49 11.23 6.18
N VAL A 67 2.73 10.49 6.98
CA VAL A 67 1.33 10.73 7.34
C VAL A 67 1.10 10.28 8.78
N GLY A 68 0.04 10.78 9.40
CA GLY A 68 -0.31 10.48 10.77
C GLY A 68 0.70 11.02 11.80
N PRO A 69 0.56 10.66 13.08
CA PRO A 69 -0.60 9.98 13.66
C PRO A 69 -1.90 10.79 13.48
N PHE A 70 -3.04 10.12 13.62
CA PHE A 70 -4.36 10.77 13.55
C PHE A 70 -4.99 10.78 14.94
N ASP A 71 -5.50 11.94 15.36
CA ASP A 71 -6.11 12.11 16.68
C ASP A 71 -7.54 11.60 16.74
N THR A 72 -8.24 11.59 15.59
CA THR A 72 -9.63 11.16 15.50
C THR A 72 -9.84 10.13 14.39
N GLU A 73 -10.85 9.28 14.58
CA GLU A 73 -11.29 8.33 13.54
C GLU A 73 -11.73 9.07 12.28
N ALA A 74 -12.35 10.24 12.41
CA ALA A 74 -12.79 11.04 11.27
C ALA A 74 -11.60 11.49 10.39
N ASP A 75 -10.51 11.96 11.00
CA ASP A 75 -9.31 12.39 10.27
C ASP A 75 -8.64 11.20 9.56
N PHE A 76 -8.59 10.05 10.25
CA PHE A 76 -8.08 8.80 9.67
C PHE A 76 -8.94 8.34 8.48
N ILE A 77 -10.26 8.35 8.62
CA ILE A 77 -11.19 7.96 7.55
C ILE A 77 -11.09 8.90 6.35
N GLN A 78 -10.95 10.20 6.56
CA GLN A 78 -10.72 11.17 5.49
C GLN A 78 -9.41 10.87 4.75
N TYR A 79 -8.34 10.55 5.48
CA TYR A 79 -7.08 10.14 4.86
C TYR A 79 -7.23 8.86 4.03
N ILE A 80 -7.87 7.83 4.59
CA ILE A 80 -8.12 6.55 3.90
C ILE A 80 -8.99 6.75 2.66
N ALA A 81 -9.95 7.66 2.68
CA ALA A 81 -10.76 8.02 1.51
C ALA A 81 -9.92 8.61 0.37
N GLY A 82 -8.96 9.48 0.70
CA GLY A 82 -7.99 9.97 -0.28
C GLY A 82 -7.09 8.86 -0.82
N ALA A 83 -6.57 8.00 0.07
CA ALA A 83 -5.72 6.88 -0.30
C ALA A 83 -6.43 5.86 -1.21
N ALA A 84 -7.70 5.58 -0.96
CA ALA A 84 -8.51 4.65 -1.74
C ALA A 84 -8.69 5.10 -3.20
N GLN A 85 -8.65 6.40 -3.48
CA GLN A 85 -8.76 6.95 -4.83
C GLN A 85 -7.48 6.78 -5.66
N SER A 86 -6.34 6.53 -5.01
CA SER A 86 -5.09 6.23 -5.70
C SER A 86 -5.13 4.82 -6.29
N ALA A 87 -4.69 4.68 -7.54
CA ALA A 87 -4.71 3.42 -8.29
C ALA A 87 -3.76 2.33 -7.74
N GLN A 88 -2.95 2.64 -6.72
CA GLN A 88 -1.83 1.78 -6.30
C GLN A 88 -1.88 1.30 -4.85
N ILE A 89 -2.89 1.67 -4.05
CA ILE A 89 -2.93 1.31 -2.63
C ILE A 89 -3.84 0.10 -2.41
N LEU A 90 -3.23 -1.01 -1.98
CA LEU A 90 -3.90 -2.23 -1.53
C LEU A 90 -3.93 -2.24 0.01
N SER A 91 -5.06 -2.60 0.61
CA SER A 91 -5.14 -2.87 2.04
C SER A 91 -4.75 -4.31 2.33
N ILE A 92 -3.91 -4.51 3.34
CA ILE A 92 -3.52 -5.83 3.85
C ILE A 92 -4.49 -6.20 4.97
N LEU A 93 -5.24 -7.31 4.80
CA LEU A 93 -6.07 -7.87 5.86
C LEU A 93 -5.40 -9.14 6.42
N PRO A 94 -5.09 -9.19 7.72
CA PRO A 94 -4.70 -10.41 8.41
C PRO A 94 -5.82 -11.46 8.36
N SER A 95 -5.46 -12.73 8.20
CA SER A 95 -6.40 -13.86 8.08
C SER A 95 -7.31 -14.09 9.30
N TRP A 96 -6.98 -13.53 10.47
CA TRP A 96 -7.74 -13.69 11.71
C TRP A 96 -8.85 -12.64 11.95
N ILE A 97 -9.02 -11.64 11.06
CA ILE A 97 -10.06 -10.59 11.20
C ILE A 97 -11.45 -11.06 10.67
N THR A 98 -11.55 -12.25 10.08
CA THR A 98 -12.85 -12.80 9.65
C THR A 98 -13.43 -13.70 10.75
N PRO A 99 -14.66 -13.48 11.24
CA PRO A 99 -15.32 -14.48 12.07
C PRO A 99 -15.50 -15.73 11.20
N ALA A 100 -14.86 -16.81 11.63
CA ALA A 100 -14.81 -18.08 10.94
C ALA A 100 -16.20 -18.49 10.39
N ALA A 101 -16.23 -18.79 9.09
CA ALA A 101 -17.13 -19.81 8.58
C ALA A 101 -16.85 -21.09 9.39
N LYS A 102 -17.68 -21.32 10.41
CA LYS A 102 -17.70 -22.58 11.15
C LYS A 102 -18.00 -23.69 10.16
N ARG A 103 -17.09 -24.67 10.10
CA ARG A 103 -17.43 -26.02 9.69
C ARG A 103 -18.40 -26.63 10.69
#